data_AF-X1MNV9-F1
#
_entry.id   AF-X1MNV9-F1
#
_cell.length_a   1.000
_cell.length_b   1.000
_cell.length_c   1.000
_cell.angle_alpha   90.00
_cell.angle_beta   90.00
_cell.angle_gamma   90.00
#
_symmetry.space_group_name_H-M   'P 1'
#
loop_
_entity.id
_entity.type
_entity.pdbx_description
1 polymer ?
#
loop_
_entity_poly.entity_id
_entity_poly.type
_entity_poly.pdbx_seq_one_letter_code
_entity_poly.pdbx_strand_id
1 'polypeptide(L)'
;AALTSLGFDCKMGDSASEVLVSAPYWRSDIHQAVDLIEEVVRIIGYDNIPVTMLSQPLPRQNPEPILALKQKVVHSLIGYGFQEVITYSLTSLEMLSKLLPEPHPLEPAPLRLANPMTADQEYLRPNLRANLLAALSANRRHEDGGIRLFELGKVYLPRPDGLPDEPEVLCGILSGPGFEKSWQGEAEPIIRTTSSMRSTA
;
A
#
# COMPACT_ATOMS: atom_id res chain seq x y z
N ALA A 1 -11.99 -32.78 -32.06
CA ALA A 1 -11.69 -33.85 -31.09
C ALA A 1 -11.85 -33.39 -29.65
N ALA A 2 -11.01 -32.45 -29.16
CA ALA A 2 -11.12 -31.94 -27.78
C ALA A 2 -12.51 -31.39 -27.44
N LEU A 3 -13.04 -30.44 -28.23
CA LEU A 3 -14.36 -29.86 -28.02
C LEU A 3 -15.50 -30.90 -28.15
N THR A 4 -15.40 -31.82 -29.11
CA THR A 4 -16.38 -32.89 -29.28
C THR A 4 -16.45 -33.82 -28.05
N SER A 5 -15.33 -34.13 -27.42
CA SER A 5 -15.29 -34.94 -26.19
C SER A 5 -15.97 -34.26 -24.99
N LEU A 6 -16.12 -32.94 -25.04
CA LEU A 6 -16.80 -32.13 -24.04
C LEU A 6 -18.29 -31.89 -24.36
N GLY A 7 -18.80 -32.50 -25.44
CA GLY A 7 -20.21 -32.40 -25.83
C GLY A 7 -20.55 -31.17 -26.68
N PHE A 8 -19.55 -30.46 -27.22
CA PHE A 8 -19.78 -29.39 -28.20
C PHE A 8 -20.09 -29.97 -29.59
N ASP A 9 -21.10 -29.42 -30.26
CA ASP A 9 -21.36 -29.70 -31.68
C ASP A 9 -20.39 -28.86 -32.54
N CYS A 10 -19.57 -29.51 -33.37
CA CYS A 10 -18.53 -28.86 -34.17
C CYS A 10 -18.76 -29.16 -35.65
N LYS A 11 -18.91 -28.10 -36.45
CA LYS A 11 -19.06 -28.17 -37.92
C LYS A 11 -17.95 -27.37 -38.58
N MET A 12 -17.55 -27.78 -39.78
CA MET A 12 -16.61 -26.98 -40.58
C MET A 12 -17.32 -25.72 -41.10
N GLY A 13 -16.63 -24.58 -41.03
CA GLY A 13 -17.08 -23.33 -41.63
C GLY A 13 -16.84 -23.29 -43.14
N ASP A 14 -17.08 -22.13 -43.74
CA ASP A 14 -16.91 -21.93 -45.19
C ASP A 14 -15.44 -21.96 -45.62
N SER A 15 -14.52 -21.60 -44.70
CA SER A 15 -13.08 -21.71 -44.90
C SER A 15 -12.49 -22.94 -44.20
N ALA A 16 -11.44 -23.53 -44.78
CA ALA A 16 -10.78 -24.71 -44.22
C ALA A 16 -10.16 -24.52 -42.81
N SER A 17 -9.98 -23.27 -42.38
CA SER A 17 -9.47 -22.89 -41.06
C SER A 17 -10.54 -22.48 -40.06
N GLU A 18 -11.82 -22.50 -40.44
CA GLU A 18 -12.93 -22.08 -39.59
C GLU A 18 -13.71 -23.27 -39.05
N VAL A 19 -14.02 -23.23 -37.75
CA VAL A 19 -14.83 -24.24 -37.08
C VAL A 19 -16.01 -23.53 -36.41
N LEU A 20 -17.21 -23.90 -36.81
CA LEU A 20 -18.46 -23.48 -36.19
C LEU A 20 -18.74 -24.40 -35.00
N VAL A 21 -18.79 -23.82 -33.81
CA VAL A 21 -19.00 -24.58 -32.57
C VAL A 21 -20.29 -24.11 -31.90
N SER A 22 -21.18 -25.06 -31.59
CA SER A 22 -22.35 -24.82 -30.76
C SER A 22 -22.13 -25.43 -29.38
N ALA A 23 -22.18 -24.57 -28.36
CA ALA A 23 -22.05 -24.99 -26.97
C ALA A 23 -23.30 -25.77 -26.52
N PRO A 24 -23.14 -26.81 -25.69
CA PRO A 24 -24.27 -27.53 -25.14
C PRO A 24 -25.00 -26.66 -24.11
N TYR A 25 -26.28 -26.92 -23.90
CA TYR A 25 -27.16 -26.05 -23.09
C TYR A 25 -26.72 -25.88 -21.63
N TRP A 26 -25.95 -26.83 -21.07
CA TRP A 26 -25.45 -26.78 -19.69
C TRP A 26 -24.16 -25.96 -19.53
N ARG A 27 -23.52 -25.54 -20.64
CA ARG A 27 -22.32 -24.70 -20.64
C ARG A 27 -22.71 -23.24 -20.85
N SER A 28 -23.24 -22.63 -19.79
CA SER A 28 -23.66 -21.22 -19.78
C SER A 28 -22.50 -20.23 -19.70
N ASP A 29 -21.27 -20.72 -19.55
CA ASP A 29 -20.02 -19.95 -19.45
C ASP A 29 -19.38 -19.66 -20.81
N ILE A 30 -19.83 -20.31 -21.89
CA ILE A 30 -19.24 -20.18 -23.23
C ILE A 30 -19.99 -19.12 -24.04
N HIS A 31 -19.33 -18.00 -24.32
CA HIS A 31 -19.91 -16.86 -25.05
C HIS A 31 -19.05 -16.35 -26.21
N GLN A 32 -17.74 -16.58 -26.17
CA GLN A 32 -16.77 -16.04 -27.13
C GLN A 32 -15.79 -17.12 -27.59
N ALA A 33 -15.06 -16.82 -28.68
CA ALA A 33 -14.07 -17.73 -29.23
C ALA A 33 -12.93 -18.05 -28.23
N VAL A 34 -12.59 -17.10 -27.35
CA VAL A 34 -11.54 -17.31 -26.33
C VAL A 34 -11.91 -18.40 -25.33
N ASP A 35 -13.19 -18.55 -25.00
CA ASP A 35 -13.66 -19.58 -24.07
C ASP A 35 -13.47 -20.98 -24.69
N LEU A 36 -13.66 -21.10 -26.00
CA LEU A 36 -13.37 -22.35 -26.74
C LEU A 36 -11.87 -22.65 -26.80
N ILE A 37 -11.03 -21.61 -26.95
CA ILE A 37 -9.57 -21.76 -26.92
C ILE A 37 -9.13 -22.26 -25.55
N GLU A 38 -9.67 -21.70 -24.47
CA GLU A 38 -9.42 -22.17 -23.10
C GLU A 38 -9.81 -23.64 -22.93
N GLU A 39 -10.97 -24.07 -23.44
CA GLU A 39 -11.40 -25.47 -23.36
C GLU A 39 -10.49 -26.42 -24.13
N VAL A 40 -9.99 -26.01 -25.30
CA VAL A 40 -9.00 -26.77 -26.06
C VAL A 40 -7.71 -26.89 -25.26
N VAL A 41 -7.21 -25.78 -24.71
CA VAL A 41 -5.99 -25.75 -23.91
C VAL A 41 -6.14 -26.60 -22.64
N ARG A 42 -7.29 -26.53 -21.96
CA ARG A 42 -7.61 -27.30 -20.75
C ARG A 42 -7.58 -28.80 -20.99
N ILE A 43 -8.05 -29.27 -22.17
CA ILE A 43 -8.03 -30.69 -22.54
C ILE A 43 -6.65 -31.14 -23.00
N ILE A 44 -5.94 -30.30 -23.75
CA ILE A 44 -4.56 -30.59 -24.17
C ILE A 44 -3.63 -30.62 -22.95
N GLY A 45 -3.92 -29.84 -21.92
CA GLY A 45 -3.11 -29.67 -20.72
C GLY A 45 -2.19 -28.46 -20.84
N TYR A 46 -2.18 -27.63 -19.80
CA TYR A 46 -1.40 -26.38 -19.77
C TYR A 46 0.11 -26.65 -19.85
N ASP A 47 0.55 -27.79 -19.30
CA ASP A 47 1.96 -28.22 -19.33
C ASP A 47 2.48 -28.49 -20.74
N ASN A 48 1.58 -28.73 -21.70
CA ASN A 48 1.94 -28.98 -23.09
C ASN A 48 2.04 -27.68 -23.91
N ILE A 49 1.71 -26.51 -23.35
CA ILE A 49 1.89 -25.23 -24.02
C ILE A 49 3.38 -24.85 -23.96
N PRO A 50 4.04 -24.60 -25.10
CA PRO A 50 5.44 -24.23 -25.11
C PRO A 50 5.66 -22.89 -24.40
N VAL A 51 6.59 -22.86 -23.45
CA VAL A 51 7.03 -21.62 -22.80
C VAL A 51 7.95 -20.88 -23.76
N THR A 52 7.49 -19.74 -24.27
CA THR A 52 8.27 -18.87 -25.17
C THR A 52 8.34 -17.45 -24.62
N MET A 53 9.46 -16.78 -24.86
CA MET A 53 9.57 -15.34 -24.60
C MET A 53 8.65 -14.56 -25.55
N LEU A 54 8.19 -13.39 -25.12
CA LEU A 54 7.51 -12.45 -26.00
C LEU A 54 8.44 -12.11 -27.17
N SER A 55 7.92 -12.15 -28.39
CA SER A 55 8.70 -11.93 -29.62
C SER A 55 9.10 -10.47 -29.84
N GLN A 56 8.52 -9.55 -29.09
CA GLN A 56 8.77 -8.12 -29.22
C GLN A 56 9.94 -7.67 -28.33
N PRO A 57 10.77 -6.72 -28.81
CA PRO A 57 11.83 -6.15 -27.98
C PRO A 57 11.22 -5.44 -26.77
N LEU A 58 11.93 -5.47 -25.64
CA LEU A 58 11.50 -4.76 -24.45
C LEU A 58 11.36 -3.25 -24.77
N PRO A 59 10.26 -2.61 -24.35
CA PRO A 59 10.13 -1.16 -24.49
C PRO A 59 11.25 -0.47 -23.70
N ARG A 60 11.62 0.75 -24.13
CA ARG A 60 12.60 1.55 -23.40
C ARG A 60 12.11 1.80 -21.97
N GLN A 61 12.96 1.53 -20.98
CA GLN A 61 12.68 1.94 -19.60
C GLN A 61 12.66 3.46 -19.54
N ASN A 62 11.56 4.02 -19.04
CA ASN A 62 11.46 5.43 -18.71
C ASN A 62 11.70 5.55 -17.20
N PRO A 63 12.85 6.11 -16.74
CA PRO A 63 13.12 6.21 -15.32
C PRO A 63 12.09 7.13 -14.67
N GLU A 64 11.47 6.67 -13.58
CA GLU A 64 10.48 7.44 -12.84
C GLU A 64 11.20 8.23 -11.72
N PRO A 65 11.40 9.55 -11.86
CA PRO A 65 12.27 10.30 -10.92
C PRO A 65 11.75 10.29 -9.49
N ILE A 66 10.42 10.24 -9.32
CA ILE A 66 9.80 10.17 -7.99
C ILE A 66 10.14 8.86 -7.29
N LEU A 67 10.19 7.73 -7.99
CA LEU A 67 10.57 6.44 -7.41
C LEU A 67 12.02 6.46 -6.91
N ALA A 68 12.93 7.00 -7.71
CA ALA A 68 14.34 7.16 -7.31
C ALA A 68 14.49 8.09 -6.10
N LEU A 69 13.70 9.17 -6.04
CA LEU A 69 13.70 10.08 -4.89
C LEU A 69 13.21 9.37 -3.61
N LYS A 70 12.11 8.62 -3.68
CA LYS A 70 11.58 7.84 -2.55
C LYS A 70 12.64 6.88 -2.00
N GLN A 71 13.26 6.09 -2.88
CA GLN A 71 14.31 5.16 -2.50
C GLN A 71 15.48 5.88 -1.83
N LYS A 72 15.92 7.03 -2.37
CA LYS A 72 17.02 7.81 -1.78
C LYS A 72 16.67 8.33 -0.38
N VAL A 73 15.45 8.80 -0.18
CA VAL A 73 14.97 9.31 1.12
C VAL A 73 14.90 8.18 2.16
N VAL A 74 14.30 7.04 1.78
CA VAL A 74 14.20 5.84 2.64
C VAL A 74 15.59 5.37 3.07
N HIS A 75 16.51 5.17 2.12
CA HIS A 75 17.87 4.75 2.43
C HIS A 75 18.62 5.75 3.32
N SER A 76 18.39 7.05 3.12
CA SER A 76 19.00 8.09 3.96
C SER A 76 18.51 8.01 5.40
N LEU A 77 17.20 7.84 5.63
CA LEU A 77 16.63 7.70 6.97
C LEU A 77 17.10 6.43 7.68
N ILE A 78 17.17 5.31 6.96
CA ILE A 78 17.76 4.06 7.47
C ILE A 78 19.21 4.30 7.88
N GLY A 79 19.99 5.03 7.07
CA GLY A 79 21.36 5.42 7.39
C GLY A 79 21.49 6.28 8.66
N TYR A 80 20.45 7.04 9.03
CA TYR A 80 20.36 7.80 10.28
C TYR A 80 19.84 6.98 11.47
N GLY A 81 19.64 5.66 11.29
CA GLY A 81 19.17 4.74 12.32
C GLY A 81 17.67 4.79 12.55
N PHE A 82 16.89 5.29 11.59
CA PHE A 82 15.44 5.14 11.64
C PHE A 82 15.00 3.77 11.14
N GLN A 83 13.94 3.23 11.75
CA GLN A 83 13.26 2.03 11.30
C GLN A 83 11.97 2.38 10.56
N GLU A 84 11.80 1.81 9.37
CA GLU A 84 10.58 1.99 8.60
C GLU A 84 9.45 1.15 9.21
N VAL A 85 8.27 1.75 9.37
CA VAL A 85 7.05 1.08 9.78
C VAL A 85 5.96 1.30 8.73
N ILE A 86 5.09 0.31 8.58
CA ILE A 86 3.93 0.38 7.68
C ILE A 86 2.69 0.25 8.54
N THR A 87 1.87 1.30 8.59
CA THR A 87 0.65 1.33 9.40
C THR A 87 -0.60 1.25 8.52
N TYR A 88 -1.74 0.90 9.12
CA TYR A 88 -2.99 0.85 8.38
C TYR A 88 -3.39 2.22 7.82
N SER A 89 -3.93 2.23 6.60
CA SER A 89 -4.54 3.44 6.01
C SER A 89 -5.81 3.88 6.72
N LEU A 90 -6.44 2.97 7.46
CA LEU A 90 -7.67 3.20 8.22
C LEU A 90 -7.37 3.46 9.69
N THR A 91 -8.18 4.31 10.30
CA THR A 91 -8.07 4.75 11.69
C THR A 91 -9.46 5.10 12.23
N SER A 92 -9.53 5.55 13.48
CA SER A 92 -10.76 5.99 14.15
C SER A 92 -10.74 7.48 14.46
N LEU A 93 -11.93 8.08 14.60
CA LEU A 93 -12.04 9.47 15.06
C LEU A 93 -11.44 9.66 16.45
N GLU A 94 -11.52 8.66 17.33
CA GLU A 94 -10.90 8.72 18.66
C GLU A 94 -9.38 8.89 18.53
N MET A 95 -8.76 8.11 17.66
CA MET A 95 -7.31 8.16 17.43
C MET A 95 -6.86 9.47 16.79
N LEU A 96 -7.64 10.00 15.84
CA LEU A 96 -7.37 11.30 15.23
C LEU A 96 -7.57 12.46 16.22
N SER A 97 -8.59 12.39 17.07
CA SER A 97 -8.88 13.41 18.07
C SER A 97 -7.76 13.55 19.11
N LYS A 98 -7.02 12.46 19.41
CA LYS A 98 -5.86 12.49 20.32
C LYS A 98 -4.71 13.39 19.84
N LEU A 99 -4.70 13.79 18.57
CA LEU A 99 -3.71 14.73 18.04
C LEU A 99 -4.05 16.20 18.32
N LEU A 100 -5.30 16.50 18.69
CA LEU A 100 -5.76 17.86 18.91
C LEU A 100 -5.64 18.21 20.40
N PRO A 101 -5.16 19.42 20.74
CA PRO A 101 -5.06 19.86 22.13
C PRO A 101 -6.42 20.04 22.80
N GLU A 102 -7.47 20.34 22.03
CA GLU A 102 -8.85 20.46 22.48
C GLU A 102 -9.79 19.71 21.52
N PRO A 103 -10.97 19.24 22.00
CA PRO A 103 -11.95 18.59 21.14
C PRO A 103 -12.48 19.59 20.11
N HIS A 104 -11.93 19.56 18.90
CA HIS A 104 -12.38 20.34 17.77
C HIS A 104 -12.79 19.41 16.62
N PRO A 105 -13.82 19.76 15.84
CA PRO A 105 -14.10 19.03 14.60
C PRO A 105 -12.84 18.96 13.75
N LEU A 106 -12.52 17.77 13.24
CA LEU A 106 -11.45 17.63 12.26
C LEU A 106 -11.93 18.32 10.98
N GLU A 107 -11.29 19.42 10.60
CA GLU A 107 -11.56 20.12 9.35
C GLU A 107 -10.35 19.99 8.40
N PRO A 108 -10.54 19.47 7.18
CA PRO A 108 -11.77 18.85 6.66
C PRO A 108 -12.08 17.50 7.34
N ALA A 109 -13.36 17.12 7.38
CA ALA A 109 -13.80 15.87 7.99
C ALA A 109 -13.19 14.67 7.25
N PRO A 110 -12.55 13.71 7.96
CA PRO A 110 -11.90 12.58 7.31
C PRO A 110 -12.92 11.69 6.59
N LEU A 111 -12.48 11.05 5.51
CA LEU A 111 -13.33 10.17 4.71
C LEU A 111 -13.69 8.90 5.46
N ARG A 112 -14.98 8.66 5.67
CA ARG A 112 -15.50 7.45 6.32
C ARG A 112 -15.77 6.35 5.29
N LEU A 113 -15.42 5.11 5.63
CA LEU A 113 -15.86 3.94 4.87
C LEU A 113 -17.36 3.72 5.02
N ALA A 114 -18.01 3.28 3.95
CA ALA A 114 -19.43 2.93 3.97
C ALA A 114 -19.70 1.69 4.84
N ASN A 115 -18.84 0.68 4.73
CA ASN A 115 -18.98 -0.61 5.42
C ASN A 115 -17.68 -0.99 6.16
N PRO A 116 -17.36 -0.34 7.30
CA PRO A 116 -16.18 -0.67 8.07
C PRO A 116 -16.32 -2.02 8.78
N MET A 117 -15.24 -2.80 8.85
CA MET A 117 -15.23 -4.09 9.56
C MET A 117 -15.19 -3.92 11.09
N THR A 118 -14.55 -2.85 11.57
CA THR A 118 -14.37 -2.55 13.00
C THR A 118 -14.42 -1.06 13.26
N ALA A 119 -14.83 -0.65 14.46
CA ALA A 119 -14.87 0.77 14.88
C ALA A 119 -13.49 1.45 14.88
N ASP A 120 -12.41 0.68 15.07
CA ASP A 120 -11.03 1.21 15.03
C ASP A 120 -10.53 1.53 13.61
N GLN A 121 -11.27 1.12 12.58
CA GLN A 121 -10.88 1.22 11.16
C GLN A 121 -12.03 1.77 10.31
N GLU A 122 -12.59 2.90 10.72
CA GLU A 122 -13.73 3.52 10.04
C GLU A 122 -13.36 4.64 9.06
N TYR A 123 -12.24 5.31 9.29
CA TYR A 123 -11.88 6.54 8.58
C TYR A 123 -10.52 6.40 7.89
N LEU A 124 -10.39 6.94 6.69
CA LEU A 124 -9.10 7.07 6.03
C LEU A 124 -8.24 8.12 6.75
N ARG A 125 -6.97 7.79 6.97
CA ARG A 125 -6.03 8.66 7.67
C ARG A 125 -5.76 9.96 6.87
N PRO A 126 -5.98 11.15 7.45
CA PRO A 126 -5.59 12.42 6.82
C PRO A 126 -4.11 12.75 7.07
N ASN A 127 -3.44 12.03 7.97
CA ASN A 127 -2.02 12.19 8.28
C ASN A 127 -1.42 10.86 8.80
N LEU A 128 -0.10 10.75 8.79
CA LEU A 128 0.63 9.60 9.33
C LEU A 128 0.96 9.72 10.83
N ARG A 129 0.81 10.92 11.41
CA ARG A 129 1.27 11.23 12.78
C ARG A 129 0.51 10.42 13.82
N ALA A 130 -0.81 10.28 13.67
CA ALA A 130 -1.64 9.50 14.58
C ALA A 130 -1.11 8.07 14.70
N ASN A 131 -0.87 7.44 13.56
CA ASN A 131 -0.43 6.06 13.47
C ASN A 131 0.99 5.87 14.00
N LEU A 132 1.91 6.78 13.65
CA LEU A 132 3.28 6.74 14.18
C LEU A 132 3.32 6.95 15.69
N LEU A 133 2.48 7.81 16.25
CA LEU A 133 2.38 8.00 17.70
C LEU A 133 1.81 6.75 18.40
N ALA A 134 0.83 6.08 17.81
CA ALA A 134 0.34 4.81 18.34
C ALA A 134 1.39 3.71 18.26
N ALA A 135 2.13 3.62 17.14
CA ALA A 135 3.26 2.69 17.00
C ALA A 135 4.34 2.97 18.05
N LEU A 136 4.70 4.24 18.26
CA LEU A 136 5.64 4.63 19.32
C LEU A 136 5.09 4.24 20.70
N SER A 137 3.84 4.54 21.00
CA SER A 137 3.20 4.23 22.29
C SER A 137 3.21 2.72 22.59
N ALA A 138 2.92 1.90 21.58
CA ALA A 138 2.92 0.45 21.70
C ALA A 138 4.34 -0.11 21.96
N ASN A 139 5.36 0.44 21.31
CA ASN A 139 6.74 -0.05 21.44
C ASN A 139 7.50 0.56 22.62
N ARG A 140 7.12 1.74 23.10
CA ARG A 140 7.83 2.46 24.18
C ARG A 140 7.95 1.67 25.48
N ARG A 141 7.05 0.71 25.74
CA ARG A 141 7.12 -0.15 26.93
C ARG A 141 8.07 -1.34 26.79
N HIS A 142 8.50 -1.64 25.57
CA HIS A 142 9.32 -2.80 25.24
C HIS A 142 10.77 -2.42 24.88
N GLU A 143 11.06 -1.13 24.68
CA GLU A 143 12.40 -0.64 24.41
C GLU A 143 12.84 0.37 25.49
N ASP A 144 13.96 0.07 26.14
CA ASP A 144 14.61 0.98 27.09
C ASP A 144 15.42 2.09 26.38
N GLY A 145 15.65 1.93 25.07
CA GLY A 145 16.45 2.81 24.21
C GLY A 145 15.68 3.95 23.54
N GLY A 146 16.34 4.61 22.60
CA GLY A 146 15.71 5.64 21.77
C GLY A 146 15.01 5.04 20.56
N ILE A 147 13.71 5.31 20.41
CA ILE A 147 12.91 4.82 19.28
C ILE A 147 12.95 5.86 18.15
N ARG A 148 13.32 5.43 16.94
CA ARG A 148 13.30 6.24 15.72
C ARG A 148 12.50 5.51 14.65
N LEU A 149 11.26 5.94 14.41
CA LEU A 149 10.39 5.32 13.41
C LEU A 149 10.09 6.31 12.29
N PHE A 150 9.88 5.82 11.08
CA PHE A 150 9.33 6.61 9.99
C PHE A 150 8.40 5.79 9.13
N GLU A 151 7.50 6.47 8.44
CA GLU A 151 6.62 5.90 7.44
C GLU A 151 6.59 6.82 6.22
N LEU A 152 6.75 6.24 5.03
CA LEU A 152 6.45 6.88 3.77
C LEU A 152 5.16 6.25 3.23
N GLY A 153 4.08 7.02 3.19
CA GLY A 153 2.79 6.46 2.82
C GLY A 153 1.77 7.50 2.40
N LYS A 154 0.71 7.02 1.76
CA LYS A 154 -0.40 7.89 1.36
C LYS A 154 -1.22 8.36 2.55
N VAL A 155 -1.69 9.59 2.44
CA VAL A 155 -2.76 10.17 3.26
C VAL A 155 -3.91 10.54 2.35
N TYR A 156 -5.11 10.67 2.90
CA TYR A 156 -6.32 10.87 2.12
C TYR A 156 -6.95 12.19 2.52
N LEU A 157 -6.88 13.17 1.61
CA LEU A 157 -7.41 14.51 1.82
C LEU A 157 -8.76 14.63 1.10
N PRO A 158 -9.86 14.89 1.84
CA PRO A 158 -11.18 15.05 1.24
C PRO A 158 -11.20 16.21 0.23
N ARG A 159 -11.87 15.99 -0.90
CA ARG A 159 -12.23 17.05 -1.85
C ARG A 159 -13.74 17.26 -1.87
N PRO A 160 -14.22 18.48 -2.16
CA PRO A 160 -15.66 18.75 -2.26
C PRO A 160 -16.36 17.88 -3.31
N ASP A 161 -15.70 17.66 -4.45
CA ASP A 161 -16.23 16.89 -5.57
C ASP A 161 -15.22 15.83 -6.03
N GLY A 162 -15.65 14.55 -6.06
CA GLY A 162 -14.89 13.44 -6.62
C GLY A 162 -14.00 12.67 -5.64
N LEU A 163 -12.97 12.01 -6.18
CA LEU A 163 -12.03 11.20 -5.40
C LEU A 163 -11.15 12.08 -4.49
N PRO A 164 -10.68 11.59 -3.33
CA PRO A 164 -9.72 12.32 -2.52
C PRO A 164 -8.42 12.63 -3.26
N ASP A 165 -7.69 13.62 -2.75
CA ASP A 165 -6.27 13.72 -3.04
C ASP A 165 -5.51 12.71 -2.18
N GLU A 166 -4.62 11.96 -2.82
CA GLU A 166 -3.82 10.91 -2.18
C GLU A 166 -2.31 11.24 -2.22
N PRO A 167 -1.86 12.37 -1.64
CA PRO A 167 -0.45 12.67 -1.60
C PRO A 167 0.29 11.63 -0.77
N GLU A 168 1.47 11.26 -1.24
CA GLU A 168 2.39 10.46 -0.44
C GLU A 168 3.20 11.39 0.46
N VAL A 169 3.23 11.05 1.75
CA VAL A 169 3.82 11.87 2.79
C VAL A 169 4.85 11.03 3.52
N LEU A 170 5.98 11.65 3.84
CA LEU A 170 6.97 11.10 4.74
C LEU A 170 6.73 11.67 6.13
N CYS A 171 6.62 10.82 7.13
CA CYS A 171 6.55 11.24 8.52
C CYS A 171 7.54 10.43 9.35
N GLY A 172 8.27 11.11 10.23
CA GLY A 172 9.23 10.51 11.15
C GLY A 172 8.90 10.90 12.58
N ILE A 173 9.12 9.98 13.51
CA ILE A 173 9.00 10.21 14.94
C ILE A 173 10.26 9.70 15.64
N LEU A 174 10.69 10.46 16.64
CA LEU A 174 11.89 10.20 17.41
C LEU A 174 11.61 10.42 18.90
N SER A 175 12.08 9.50 19.73
CA SER A 175 11.90 9.52 21.18
C SER A 175 13.14 8.96 21.87
N GLY A 176 13.44 9.44 23.08
CA GLY A 176 14.61 9.02 23.86
C GLY A 176 15.86 9.88 23.62
N PRO A 177 17.05 9.38 23.93
CA PRO A 177 18.30 10.13 23.80
C PRO A 177 18.82 10.19 22.35
N GLY A 178 19.55 11.26 22.02
CA GLY A 178 20.17 11.52 20.72
C GLY A 178 21.37 10.63 20.43
N PHE A 179 22.04 10.18 21.49
CA PHE A 179 23.05 9.13 21.42
C PHE A 179 22.70 8.05 22.44
N GLU A 180 22.81 6.80 22.02
CA GLU A 180 22.74 5.68 22.95
C GLU A 180 23.90 5.76 23.93
N LYS A 181 23.65 5.29 25.15
CA LYS A 181 24.70 5.17 26.16
C LYS A 181 25.75 4.22 25.63
N SER A 182 26.97 4.72 25.45
CA SER A 182 28.08 3.92 24.96
C SER A 182 29.23 3.96 25.95
N TRP A 183 30.21 3.08 25.77
CA TRP A 183 31.47 3.14 26.53
C TRP A 183 32.24 4.47 26.33
N GLN A 184 31.91 5.24 25.28
CA GLN A 184 32.58 6.48 24.91
C GLN A 184 31.88 7.74 25.45
N GLY A 185 30.70 7.63 26.06
CA GLY A 185 29.96 8.78 26.58
C GLY A 185 28.56 8.45 27.09
N GLU A 186 28.03 9.33 27.92
CA GLU A 186 26.66 9.23 28.43
C GLU A 186 25.62 9.62 27.37
N ALA A 187 24.37 9.19 27.60
CA ALA A 187 23.26 9.47 26.72
C ALA A 187 22.88 10.97 26.78
N GLU A 188 23.02 11.69 25.67
CA GLU A 188 22.59 13.07 25.54
C GLU A 188 21.16 13.17 24.98
N PRO A 189 20.34 14.19 25.34
CA PRO A 189 19.01 14.38 24.77
C PRO A 189 19.06 14.82 23.29
N ILE A 190 18.08 14.35 22.48
CA ILE A 190 17.98 14.66 21.04
C ILE A 190 17.83 16.16 20.77
N ILE A 191 17.01 16.85 21.58
CA ILE A 191 16.71 18.27 21.42
C ILE A 191 17.33 19.02 22.60
N ARG A 192 18.35 19.83 22.33
CA ARG A 192 18.88 20.79 23.32
C ARG A 192 17.93 21.99 23.38
N THR A 193 16.97 21.98 24.31
CA THR A 193 16.23 23.19 24.64
C THR A 193 17.19 24.17 25.31
N THR A 194 17.64 25.20 24.57
CA THR A 194 18.35 26.32 25.15
C THR A 194 17.37 27.12 26.02
N SER A 195 17.23 26.77 27.29
CA SER A 195 16.52 27.60 28.27
C SER A 195 17.40 28.81 28.65
N SER A 196 17.65 29.71 27.70
CA SER A 196 18.16 31.04 27.98
C SER A 196 16.98 32.00 28.08
N MET A 197 16.33 32.02 29.25
CA MET A 197 15.64 33.19 29.80
C MET A 197 15.16 32.83 31.21
N ARG A 198 16.11 32.76 32.14
CA ARG A 198 15.82 33.05 33.54
C ARG A 198 16.02 34.55 33.74
N SER A 199 14.95 35.19 34.21
CA SER A 199 14.94 36.28 35.19
C SER A 199 15.95 37.41 35.02
N THR A 200 15.46 38.59 34.67
CA THR A 200 15.99 39.86 35.16
C THR A 200 14.82 40.81 35.45
N ALA A 201 14.81 41.26 36.71
CA ALA A 201 14.03 42.34 37.35
C ALA A 201 12.52 42.13 37.54
#